data_AF-A0A9E6CMP8-F1
#
_entry.id   AF-A0A9E6CMP8-F1
#
_cell.length_a   1.000
_cell.length_b   1.000
_cell.length_c   1.000
_cell.angle_alpha   90.00
_cell.angle_beta   90.00
_cell.angle_gamma   90.00
#
_symmetry.space_group_name_H-M   'P 1'
#
loop_
_entity.id
_entity.type
_entity.pdbx_description
1 polymer ?
#
loop_
_entity_poly.entity_id
_entity_poly.type
_entity_poly.pdbx_seq_one_letter_code
_entity_poly.pdbx_strand_id
1 'polypeptide(L)'
;MFEIFSQTDNKTIFALPDSTILEATHQAKINHMHVCGGNARCSTCRVYIMDGLSNCLRRNEKEEQIAEKLGFPGNIRLACQTKIGGNISIRRPVVDDLDIKIVLKQLGDTPGTKLGQEKDLAILFTDIVNYSQFAEAFPAYDVVHVLNRYYQTMNEIIMQHKGVISDVAGDSILVLFGAIEDSTSTVLDAINTVRAMQTVLIQFNAYLNQMYDRSFGIRAGISFGKVIVGNFDTGMMSKISAIGDLVNLASRIEGANKNFGTQLLISQSAYEEIKGVVKTHKMYRARLKGKSGEYFLYDVKI
;
A
#
# COMPACT_ATOMS: atom_id res chain seq x y z
N MET A 1 39.33 -13.95 0.90
CA MET A 1 38.69 -12.67 1.28
C MET A 1 38.71 -11.81 0.03
N PHE A 2 37.59 -11.18 -0.31
CA PHE A 2 37.45 -10.40 -1.54
C PHE A 2 37.27 -8.92 -1.20
N GLU A 3 37.70 -8.04 -2.10
CA GLU A 3 37.60 -6.60 -1.92
C GLU A 3 36.37 -6.04 -2.65
N ILE A 4 35.59 -5.23 -1.95
CA ILE A 4 34.51 -4.43 -2.50
C ILE A 4 34.91 -2.96 -2.37
N PHE A 5 35.20 -2.29 -3.47
CA PHE A 5 35.42 -0.85 -3.47
C PHE A 5 34.08 -0.10 -3.62
N SER A 6 33.62 0.56 -2.55
CA SER A 6 32.42 1.42 -2.62
C SER A 6 32.81 2.82 -3.09
N GLN A 7 32.41 3.18 -4.31
CA GLN A 7 32.62 4.52 -4.86
C GLN A 7 31.87 5.58 -4.06
N THR A 8 30.65 5.26 -3.59
CA THR A 8 29.79 6.16 -2.80
C THR A 8 30.45 6.58 -1.49
N ASP A 9 31.12 5.64 -0.83
CA ASP A 9 31.72 5.82 0.49
C ASP A 9 33.22 6.12 0.41
N ASN A 10 33.79 6.11 -0.80
CA ASN A 10 35.22 6.13 -1.09
C ASN A 10 36.03 5.20 -0.16
N LYS A 11 35.57 3.95 -0.02
CA LYS A 11 36.08 3.00 0.99
C LYS A 11 36.18 1.58 0.43
N THR A 12 37.28 0.90 0.74
CA THR A 12 37.45 -0.53 0.50
C THR A 12 36.88 -1.35 1.66
N ILE A 13 36.06 -2.33 1.33
CA ILE A 13 35.37 -3.25 2.24
C ILE A 13 35.90 -4.65 1.98
N PHE A 14 36.16 -5.40 3.05
CA PHE A 14 36.58 -6.78 2.94
C PHE A 14 35.41 -7.71 3.16
N ALA A 15 35.12 -8.56 2.17
CA ALA A 15 34.06 -9.54 2.21
C ALA A 15 34.62 -10.93 2.50
N LEU A 16 33.95 -11.65 3.40
CA LEU A 16 34.23 -13.05 3.65
C LEU A 16 33.74 -13.90 2.46
N PRO A 17 34.36 -15.07 2.21
CA PRO A 17 33.80 -16.07 1.31
C PRO A 17 32.32 -16.32 1.65
N ASP A 18 31.47 -16.43 0.65
CA ASP A 18 30.03 -16.67 0.76
C ASP A 18 29.16 -15.58 1.43
N SER A 19 29.76 -14.48 1.91
CA SER A 19 29.00 -13.32 2.36
C SER A 19 28.36 -12.58 1.18
N THR A 20 27.18 -12.02 1.43
CA THR A 20 26.52 -11.08 0.54
C THR A 20 27.19 -9.71 0.60
N ILE A 21 27.02 -8.90 -0.45
CA ILE A 21 27.50 -7.51 -0.45
C ILE A 21 26.92 -6.74 0.74
N LEU A 22 25.66 -6.99 1.12
CA LEU A 22 25.02 -6.33 2.25
C LEU A 22 25.72 -6.67 3.57
N GLU A 23 25.95 -7.95 3.85
CA GLU A 23 26.66 -8.40 5.06
C GLU A 23 28.06 -7.77 5.16
N ALA A 24 28.82 -7.79 4.06
CA ALA A 24 30.15 -7.17 4.00
C ALA A 24 30.09 -5.66 4.29
N THR A 25 29.12 -4.95 3.70
CA THR A 25 28.95 -3.50 3.94
C THR A 25 28.58 -3.19 5.40
N HIS A 26 27.70 -3.99 6.02
CA HIS A 26 27.32 -3.84 7.43
C HIS A 26 28.49 -4.12 8.37
N GLN A 27 29.25 -5.18 8.11
CA GLN A 27 30.45 -5.51 8.88
C GLN A 27 31.50 -4.39 8.84
N ALA A 28 31.60 -3.69 7.70
CA ALA A 28 32.45 -2.51 7.53
C ALA A 28 31.84 -1.20 8.09
N LYS A 29 30.72 -1.30 8.84
CA LYS A 29 29.95 -0.18 9.43
C LYS A 29 29.48 0.84 8.39
N ILE A 30 29.22 0.39 7.15
CA ILE A 30 28.59 1.22 6.14
C ILE A 30 27.09 1.10 6.30
N ASN A 31 26.42 2.25 6.37
CA ASN A 31 24.99 2.31 6.45
C ASN A 31 24.35 2.02 5.08
N HIS A 32 24.16 0.73 4.81
CA HIS A 32 23.55 0.24 3.58
C HIS A 32 22.04 0.04 3.76
N MET A 33 21.23 0.81 3.05
CA MET A 33 19.77 0.74 3.14
C MET A 33 19.21 -0.62 2.71
N HIS A 34 18.30 -1.21 3.51
CA HIS A 34 17.69 -2.51 3.24
C HIS A 34 16.34 -2.65 3.96
N VAL A 35 15.29 -1.96 3.46
CA VAL A 35 14.01 -1.79 4.18
C VAL A 35 13.32 -3.12 4.53
N CYS A 36 13.44 -4.15 3.68
CA CYS A 36 12.87 -5.47 3.95
C CYS A 36 13.71 -6.37 4.87
N GLY A 37 14.76 -5.85 5.52
CA GLY A 37 15.65 -6.64 6.36
C GLY A 37 16.54 -7.62 5.57
N GLY A 38 16.78 -7.35 4.28
CA GLY A 38 17.64 -8.20 3.44
C GLY A 38 16.95 -9.41 2.80
N ASN A 39 15.62 -9.48 2.83
CA ASN A 39 14.86 -10.65 2.34
C ASN A 39 14.48 -10.63 0.85
N ALA A 40 15.06 -9.70 0.05
CA ALA A 40 14.67 -9.47 -1.34
C ALA A 40 13.16 -9.28 -1.53
N ARG A 41 12.56 -8.45 -0.68
CA ARG A 41 11.18 -7.93 -0.84
C ARG A 41 11.14 -6.44 -1.23
N CYS A 42 12.30 -5.81 -1.39
CA CYS A 42 12.46 -4.44 -1.85
C CYS A 42 13.77 -4.29 -2.64
N SER A 43 13.92 -3.21 -3.41
CA SER A 43 15.14 -2.90 -4.17
C SER A 43 16.00 -1.79 -3.54
N THR A 44 15.81 -1.49 -2.24
CA THR A 44 16.51 -0.39 -1.57
C THR A 44 17.99 -0.67 -1.32
N CYS A 45 18.37 -1.95 -1.21
CA CYS A 45 19.77 -2.39 -1.11
C CYS A 45 20.45 -2.56 -2.47
N ARG A 46 19.83 -2.09 -3.56
CA ARG A 46 20.41 -2.26 -4.89
C ARG A 46 21.74 -1.53 -4.99
N VAL A 47 22.66 -2.11 -5.74
CA VAL A 47 23.95 -1.52 -6.07
C VAL A 47 24.17 -1.61 -7.57
N TYR A 48 24.85 -0.61 -8.11
CA TYR A 48 25.45 -0.68 -9.43
C TYR A 48 26.81 -1.33 -9.30
N ILE A 49 27.03 -2.46 -9.98
CA ILE A 49 28.35 -3.04 -10.14
C ILE A 49 29.05 -2.24 -11.22
N MET A 50 30.06 -1.48 -10.81
CA MET A 50 30.83 -0.60 -11.68
C MET A 50 31.96 -1.36 -12.38
N ASP A 51 32.56 -2.32 -11.67
CA ASP A 51 33.57 -3.24 -12.20
C ASP A 51 33.51 -4.59 -11.48
N GLY A 52 34.00 -5.65 -12.12
CA GLY A 52 34.05 -7.00 -11.57
C GLY A 52 32.71 -7.77 -11.63
N LEU A 53 31.80 -7.44 -12.55
CA LEU A 53 30.51 -8.13 -12.65
C LEU A 53 30.64 -9.65 -12.85
N SER A 54 31.67 -10.11 -13.56
CA SER A 54 31.98 -11.53 -13.73
C SER A 54 32.31 -12.23 -12.41
N ASN A 55 32.72 -11.48 -11.39
CA ASN A 55 33.04 -11.98 -10.05
C ASN A 55 31.80 -12.03 -9.15
N CYS A 56 30.66 -11.48 -9.58
CA CYS A 56 29.39 -11.67 -8.89
C CYS A 56 28.83 -13.06 -9.22
N LEU A 57 28.34 -13.77 -8.20
CA LEU A 57 27.61 -15.00 -8.42
C LEU A 57 26.31 -14.71 -9.18
N ARG A 58 25.80 -15.73 -9.89
CA ARG A 58 24.51 -15.65 -10.58
C ARG A 58 23.41 -15.25 -9.61
N ARG A 59 22.41 -14.53 -10.11
CA ARG A 59 21.24 -14.16 -9.32
C ARG A 59 20.62 -15.44 -8.75
N ASN A 60 20.28 -15.38 -7.46
CA ASN A 60 19.42 -16.39 -6.89
C ASN A 60 17.96 -16.10 -7.32
N GLU A 61 17.05 -17.04 -7.03
CA GLU A 61 15.64 -16.94 -7.44
C GLU A 61 14.97 -15.63 -6.96
N LYS A 62 15.20 -15.23 -5.71
CA LYS A 62 14.61 -14.01 -5.14
C LYS A 62 15.13 -12.74 -5.82
N GLU A 63 16.42 -12.70 -6.13
CA GLU A 63 17.03 -11.57 -6.83
C GLU A 63 16.53 -11.49 -8.28
N GLU A 64 16.44 -12.62 -8.97
CA GLU A 64 15.94 -12.67 -10.35
C GLU A 64 14.49 -12.19 -10.44
N GLN A 65 13.61 -12.62 -9.53
CA GLN A 65 12.22 -12.15 -9.48
C GLN A 65 12.09 -10.63 -9.37
N ILE A 66 12.88 -9.99 -8.50
CA ILE A 66 12.90 -8.52 -8.41
C ILE A 66 13.48 -7.89 -9.67
N ALA A 67 14.56 -8.47 -10.20
CA ALA A 67 15.25 -7.91 -11.34
C ALA A 67 14.41 -7.95 -12.62
N GLU A 68 13.71 -9.07 -12.89
CA GLU A 68 12.75 -9.17 -13.98
C GLU A 68 11.59 -8.18 -13.80
N LYS A 69 11.02 -8.12 -12.59
CA LYS A 69 9.91 -7.22 -12.27
C LYS A 69 10.25 -5.74 -12.46
N LEU A 70 11.47 -5.33 -12.14
CA LEU A 70 11.92 -3.94 -12.23
C LEU A 70 12.75 -3.62 -13.48
N GLY A 71 12.98 -4.60 -14.36
CA GLY A 71 13.79 -4.44 -15.57
C GLY A 71 15.26 -4.13 -15.28
N PHE A 72 15.85 -4.73 -14.24
CA PHE A 72 17.23 -4.47 -13.86
C PHE A 72 18.22 -5.17 -14.80
N PRO A 73 19.11 -4.41 -15.49
CA PRO A 73 20.20 -5.01 -16.26
C PRO A 73 21.16 -5.77 -15.34
N GLY A 74 21.99 -6.64 -15.92
CA GLY A 74 22.85 -7.57 -15.15
C GLY A 74 23.78 -6.89 -14.15
N ASN A 75 24.19 -5.64 -14.39
CA ASN A 75 25.05 -4.85 -13.52
C ASN A 75 24.31 -4.16 -12.36
N ILE A 76 22.97 -4.22 -12.30
CA ILE A 76 22.20 -3.81 -11.12
C ILE A 76 21.85 -5.07 -10.33
N ARG A 77 22.34 -5.09 -9.09
CA ARG A 77 22.29 -6.25 -8.19
C ARG A 77 21.67 -5.88 -6.86
N LEU A 78 21.02 -6.83 -6.19
CA LEU A 78 20.55 -6.67 -4.82
C LEU A 78 21.67 -7.06 -3.86
N ALA A 79 22.20 -6.10 -3.10
CA ALA A 79 23.32 -6.37 -2.20
C ALA A 79 23.00 -7.45 -1.16
N CYS A 80 21.73 -7.58 -0.74
CA CYS A 80 21.30 -8.60 0.21
C CYS A 80 21.29 -10.03 -0.33
N GLN A 81 21.36 -10.20 -1.66
CA GLN A 81 21.32 -11.52 -2.30
C GLN A 81 22.62 -11.84 -3.05
N THR A 82 23.29 -10.82 -3.59
CA THR A 82 24.49 -11.00 -4.38
C THR A 82 25.67 -11.36 -3.51
N LYS A 83 26.23 -12.54 -3.76
CA LYS A 83 27.54 -12.99 -3.26
C LYS A 83 28.62 -12.74 -4.30
N ILE A 84 29.87 -12.69 -3.86
CA ILE A 84 31.02 -12.44 -4.73
C ILE A 84 32.06 -13.55 -4.60
N GLY A 85 32.71 -13.87 -5.72
CA GLY A 85 33.83 -14.81 -5.85
C GLY A 85 35.15 -14.14 -6.23
N GLY A 86 35.21 -12.80 -6.23
CA GLY A 86 36.37 -12.00 -6.60
C GLY A 86 36.12 -10.52 -6.30
N ASN A 87 37.11 -9.68 -6.58
CA ASN A 87 37.05 -8.25 -6.28
C ASN A 87 36.04 -7.54 -7.18
N ILE A 88 35.30 -6.58 -6.62
CA ILE A 88 34.30 -5.80 -7.34
C ILE A 88 34.36 -4.32 -6.93
N SER A 89 33.82 -3.45 -7.79
CA SER A 89 33.51 -2.06 -7.43
C SER A 89 32.01 -1.83 -7.48
N ILE A 90 31.47 -1.15 -6.46
CA ILE A 90 30.04 -0.86 -6.35
C ILE A 90 29.78 0.64 -6.22
N ARG A 91 28.61 1.07 -6.67
CA ARG A 91 28.02 2.37 -6.35
C ARG A 91 26.61 2.17 -5.80
N ARG A 92 26.32 2.76 -4.65
CA ARG A 92 25.00 2.74 -4.01
C ARG A 92 24.16 3.89 -4.58
N PRO A 93 22.83 3.74 -4.68
CA PRO A 93 21.92 4.75 -5.24
C PRO A 93 21.64 5.94 -4.29
N VAL A 94 22.45 6.19 -3.26
CA VAL A 94 22.24 7.31 -2.33
C VAL A 94 22.91 8.55 -2.91
N VAL A 95 22.13 9.58 -3.25
CA VAL A 95 22.61 10.72 -4.04
C VAL A 95 22.59 12.04 -3.26
N ASP A 96 21.90 12.16 -2.12
CA ASP A 96 21.80 13.44 -1.40
C ASP A 96 21.61 13.36 0.14
N ASP A 97 21.68 14.55 0.78
CA ASP A 97 21.49 14.74 2.22
C ASP A 97 20.08 14.37 2.73
N LEU A 98 19.07 14.36 1.85
CA LEU A 98 17.69 14.02 2.20
C LEU A 98 17.58 12.51 2.42
N ASP A 99 18.17 11.70 1.53
CA ASP A 99 18.26 10.25 1.70
C ASP A 99 18.95 9.90 3.03
N ILE A 100 20.05 10.59 3.37
CA ILE A 100 20.78 10.37 4.62
C ILE A 100 19.93 10.74 5.84
N LYS A 101 19.22 11.87 5.81
CA LYS A 101 18.32 12.29 6.90
C LYS A 101 17.16 11.33 7.10
N ILE A 102 16.54 10.86 6.01
CA ILE A 102 15.48 9.85 6.04
C ILE A 102 16.01 8.57 6.70
N VAL A 103 17.18 8.10 6.27
CA VAL A 103 17.85 6.91 6.82
C VAL A 103 18.14 7.07 8.32
N LEU A 104 18.71 8.18 8.75
CA LEU A 104 19.07 8.41 10.16
C LEU A 104 17.82 8.52 11.05
N LYS A 105 16.74 9.16 10.58
CA LYS A 105 15.46 9.24 11.31
C LYS A 105 14.77 7.87 11.41
N GLN A 106 14.94 7.01 10.39
CA GLN A 106 14.36 5.67 10.31
C GLN A 106 15.11 4.61 11.12
N LEU A 107 16.43 4.76 11.34
CA LEU A 107 17.26 3.81 12.09
C LEU A 107 17.29 4.02 13.61
N GLY A 108 16.60 5.04 14.14
CA GLY A 108 16.57 5.31 15.58
C GLY A 108 15.82 4.26 16.41
N ASP A 109 16.54 3.68 17.37
CA ASP A 109 16.24 2.80 18.53
C ASP A 109 15.30 1.60 18.41
N THR A 110 14.56 1.39 17.33
CA THR A 110 13.83 0.12 17.14
C THR A 110 13.64 -0.24 15.66
N PRO A 111 14.26 -1.32 15.16
CA PRO A 111 13.98 -1.84 13.83
C PRO A 111 12.50 -2.21 13.66
N GLY A 112 11.83 -1.68 12.62
CA GLY A 112 10.49 -2.12 12.22
C GLY A 112 9.29 -1.28 12.69
N THR A 113 9.44 -0.37 13.65
CA THR A 113 8.30 0.46 14.13
C THR A 113 8.09 1.76 13.36
N LYS A 114 9.11 2.30 12.68
CA LYS A 114 9.02 3.59 11.95
C LYS A 114 8.87 3.49 10.42
N LEU A 115 9.17 2.34 9.81
CA LEU A 115 9.07 2.11 8.36
C LEU A 115 7.70 1.55 7.93
N GLY A 116 6.83 1.28 8.91
CA GLY A 116 5.64 0.47 8.74
C GLY A 116 5.93 -1.04 8.86
N GLN A 117 4.88 -1.80 9.14
CA GLN A 117 4.89 -3.24 9.31
C GLN A 117 4.15 -3.87 8.13
N GLU A 118 4.67 -5.00 7.63
CA GLU A 118 3.93 -5.80 6.65
C GLU A 118 2.79 -6.54 7.36
N LYS A 119 1.54 -6.21 7.02
CA LYS A 119 0.33 -6.87 7.57
C LYS A 119 -0.65 -7.21 6.46
N ASP A 120 -1.42 -8.28 6.66
CA ASP A 120 -2.59 -8.59 5.85
C ASP A 120 -3.76 -7.72 6.30
N LEU A 121 -4.19 -6.78 5.45
CA LEU A 121 -5.25 -5.82 5.77
C LEU A 121 -6.41 -5.94 4.77
N ALA A 122 -7.61 -5.67 5.25
CA ALA A 122 -8.71 -5.33 4.35
C ALA A 122 -8.73 -3.81 4.15
N ILE A 123 -8.81 -3.40 2.89
CA ILE A 123 -8.77 -2.01 2.47
C ILE A 123 -10.09 -1.71 1.78
N LEU A 124 -10.85 -0.79 2.36
CA LEU A 124 -12.11 -0.30 1.84
C LEU A 124 -11.90 1.09 1.23
N PHE A 125 -12.38 1.28 0.01
CA PHE A 125 -12.51 2.58 -0.61
C PHE A 125 -13.99 2.84 -0.88
N THR A 126 -14.52 3.99 -0.44
CA THR A 126 -15.89 4.41 -0.72
C THR A 126 -15.92 5.72 -1.49
N ASP A 127 -16.98 5.91 -2.28
CA ASP A 127 -17.25 7.10 -3.09
C ASP A 127 -18.75 7.43 -3.05
N ILE A 128 -19.09 8.72 -3.11
CA ILE A 128 -20.49 9.16 -3.04
C ILE A 128 -21.08 9.19 -4.45
N VAL A 129 -22.18 8.45 -4.64
CA VAL A 129 -22.98 8.56 -5.86
C VAL A 129 -23.73 9.89 -5.86
N ASN A 130 -23.69 10.61 -6.98
CA ASN A 130 -24.29 11.94 -7.22
C ASN A 130 -23.60 13.12 -6.52
N TYR A 131 -22.43 12.93 -5.88
CA TYR A 131 -21.72 14.04 -5.27
C TYR A 131 -21.30 15.11 -6.27
N SER A 132 -20.74 14.76 -7.42
CA SER A 132 -20.30 15.78 -8.40
C SER A 132 -21.45 16.68 -8.86
N GLN A 133 -22.64 16.11 -9.08
CA GLN A 133 -23.85 16.86 -9.43
C GLN A 133 -24.30 17.78 -8.30
N PHE A 134 -24.16 17.33 -7.05
CA PHE A 134 -24.43 18.15 -5.88
C PHE A 134 -23.42 19.31 -5.76
N ALA A 135 -22.13 19.02 -5.90
CA ALA A 135 -21.06 20.01 -5.80
C ALA A 135 -21.12 21.08 -6.91
N GLU A 136 -21.61 20.72 -8.10
CA GLU A 136 -21.84 21.67 -9.20
C GLU A 136 -23.08 22.56 -8.97
N ALA A 137 -24.11 22.02 -8.30
CA ALA A 137 -25.39 22.71 -8.11
C ALA A 137 -25.43 23.69 -6.94
N PHE A 138 -24.56 23.53 -5.94
CA PHE A 138 -24.62 24.29 -4.68
C PHE A 138 -23.35 25.11 -4.41
N PRO A 139 -23.46 26.25 -3.69
CA PRO A 139 -22.32 27.01 -3.22
C PRO A 139 -21.31 26.18 -2.42
N ALA A 140 -20.02 26.49 -2.55
CA ALA A 140 -18.94 25.71 -1.95
C ALA A 140 -19.07 25.54 -0.42
N TYR A 141 -19.56 26.54 0.31
CA TYR A 141 -19.75 26.43 1.76
C TYR A 141 -20.87 25.45 2.15
N ASP A 142 -21.93 25.36 1.34
CA ASP A 142 -23.00 24.38 1.55
C ASP A 142 -22.47 22.97 1.27
N VAL A 143 -21.65 22.82 0.22
CA VAL A 143 -20.99 21.56 -0.11
C VAL A 143 -20.09 21.10 1.04
N VAL A 144 -19.29 22.01 1.59
CA VAL A 144 -18.43 21.73 2.75
C VAL A 144 -19.25 21.35 3.98
N HIS A 145 -20.37 22.04 4.24
CA HIS A 145 -21.24 21.70 5.37
C HIS A 145 -21.80 20.27 5.26
N VAL A 146 -22.34 19.92 4.10
CA VAL A 146 -22.90 18.59 3.85
C VAL A 146 -21.83 17.50 3.91
N LEU A 147 -20.65 17.75 3.32
CA LEU A 147 -19.53 16.81 3.38
C LEU A 147 -19.02 16.60 4.81
N ASN A 148 -18.86 17.66 5.60
CA ASN A 148 -18.43 17.53 7.00
C ASN A 148 -19.42 16.68 7.80
N ARG A 149 -20.73 16.89 7.60
CA ARG A 149 -21.77 16.07 8.23
C ARG A 149 -21.66 14.62 7.77
N TYR A 150 -21.49 14.37 6.47
CA TYR A 150 -21.30 13.02 5.92
C TYR A 150 -20.08 12.33 6.54
N TYR A 151 -18.92 12.99 6.59
CA TYR A 151 -17.70 12.40 7.16
C TYR A 151 -17.86 12.06 8.64
N GLN A 152 -18.48 12.94 9.44
CA GLN A 152 -18.72 12.65 10.86
C GLN A 152 -19.61 11.42 11.03
N THR A 153 -20.72 11.37 10.30
CA THR A 153 -21.65 10.24 10.32
C THR A 153 -20.99 8.93 9.88
N MET A 154 -20.20 8.95 8.80
CA MET A 154 -19.53 7.75 8.31
C MET A 154 -18.37 7.31 9.22
N ASN A 155 -17.64 8.25 9.82
CA ASN A 155 -16.54 7.95 10.73
C ASN A 155 -17.00 7.18 11.98
N GLU A 156 -18.15 7.53 12.55
CA GLU A 156 -18.72 6.79 13.68
C GLU A 156 -18.95 5.31 13.33
N ILE A 157 -19.50 5.04 12.15
CA ILE A 157 -19.75 3.67 11.67
C ILE A 157 -18.47 2.91 11.38
N ILE A 158 -17.48 3.58 10.79
CA ILE A 158 -16.15 3.02 10.52
C ILE A 158 -15.49 2.58 11.82
N MET A 159 -15.49 3.45 12.84
CA MET A 159 -14.89 3.16 14.14
C MET A 159 -15.59 2.01 14.87
N GLN A 160 -16.94 1.93 14.80
CA GLN A 160 -17.71 0.83 15.40
C GLN A 160 -17.32 -0.55 14.83
N HIS A 161 -16.84 -0.58 13.59
CA HIS A 161 -16.38 -1.79 12.91
C HIS A 161 -14.85 -1.90 12.86
N LYS A 162 -14.14 -1.21 13.77
CA LYS A 162 -12.66 -1.27 13.92
C LYS A 162 -11.88 -0.80 12.69
N GLY A 163 -12.53 -0.06 11.80
CA GLY A 163 -11.88 0.58 10.67
C GLY A 163 -11.21 1.87 11.10
N VAL A 164 -10.16 2.25 10.38
CA VAL A 164 -9.45 3.52 10.59
C VAL A 164 -9.38 4.26 9.27
N ILE A 165 -9.85 5.51 9.25
CA ILE A 165 -9.72 6.37 8.08
C ILE A 165 -8.24 6.70 7.89
N SER A 166 -7.68 6.26 6.76
CA SER A 166 -6.32 6.60 6.37
C SER A 166 -6.25 7.86 5.51
N ASP A 167 -7.29 8.09 4.71
CA ASP A 167 -7.37 9.27 3.88
C ASP A 167 -8.81 9.65 3.53
N VAL A 168 -9.00 10.94 3.27
CA VAL A 168 -10.23 11.50 2.69
C VAL A 168 -9.80 12.40 1.53
N ALA A 169 -10.32 12.13 0.34
CA ALA A 169 -9.96 12.86 -0.88
C ALA A 169 -11.22 13.23 -1.65
N GLY A 170 -11.68 14.48 -1.51
CA GLY A 170 -13.02 14.85 -1.96
C GLY A 170 -14.06 13.99 -1.25
N ASP A 171 -15.04 13.48 -1.97
CA ASP A 171 -16.11 12.63 -1.43
C ASP A 171 -15.69 11.17 -1.15
N SER A 172 -14.45 10.80 -1.49
CA SER A 172 -13.97 9.44 -1.26
C SER A 172 -13.35 9.25 0.13
N ILE A 173 -13.57 8.08 0.75
CA ILE A 173 -12.97 7.69 2.03
C ILE A 173 -12.16 6.41 1.84
N LEU A 174 -10.89 6.43 2.28
CA LEU A 174 -10.03 5.25 2.37
C LEU A 174 -9.97 4.77 3.82
N VAL A 175 -10.36 3.52 4.04
CA VAL A 175 -10.43 2.89 5.36
C VAL A 175 -9.56 1.62 5.41
N LEU A 176 -8.82 1.46 6.50
CA LEU A 176 -7.98 0.29 6.76
C LEU A 176 -8.56 -0.51 7.92
N PHE A 177 -8.69 -1.83 7.75
CA PHE A 177 -9.11 -2.77 8.79
C PHE A 177 -7.96 -3.72 9.10
N GLY A 178 -7.67 -3.90 10.40
CA GLY A 178 -6.48 -4.63 10.88
C GLY A 178 -5.23 -3.76 11.09
N ALA A 179 -5.34 -2.45 10.85
CA ALA A 179 -4.21 -1.52 10.90
C ALA A 179 -3.76 -1.20 12.34
N ILE A 180 -4.73 -0.95 13.23
CA ILE A 180 -4.50 -0.64 14.65
C ILE A 180 -4.98 -1.82 15.51
N GLU A 181 -6.28 -2.12 15.43
CA GLU A 181 -6.87 -3.24 16.12
C GLU A 181 -6.76 -4.50 15.26
N ASP A 182 -6.19 -5.56 15.83
CA ASP A 182 -6.19 -6.86 15.17
C ASP A 182 -7.62 -7.43 15.17
N SER A 183 -8.06 -7.94 14.02
CA SER A 183 -9.34 -8.60 13.85
C SER A 183 -9.12 -9.94 13.15
N THR A 184 -9.85 -10.95 13.59
CA THR A 184 -9.84 -12.28 12.95
C THR A 184 -10.63 -12.29 11.64
N SER A 185 -11.36 -11.23 11.29
CA SER A 185 -12.18 -11.16 10.07
C SER A 185 -12.27 -9.74 9.49
N THR A 186 -11.13 -9.14 9.16
CA THR A 186 -11.03 -7.75 8.65
C THR A 186 -11.88 -7.50 7.40
N VAL A 187 -12.02 -8.48 6.50
CA VAL A 187 -12.87 -8.36 5.31
C VAL A 187 -14.35 -8.32 5.67
N LEU A 188 -14.78 -9.12 6.65
CA LEU A 188 -16.17 -9.11 7.12
C LEU A 188 -16.50 -7.80 7.83
N ASP A 189 -15.57 -7.28 8.64
CA ASP A 189 -15.70 -5.96 9.27
C ASP A 189 -15.89 -4.86 8.22
N ALA A 190 -15.12 -4.88 7.14
CA ALA A 190 -15.27 -3.96 6.02
C ALA A 190 -16.63 -4.09 5.32
N ILE A 191 -17.11 -5.32 5.06
CA ILE A 191 -18.44 -5.54 4.45
C ILE A 191 -19.56 -5.04 5.37
N ASN A 192 -19.49 -5.34 6.67
CA ASN A 192 -20.48 -4.90 7.64
C ASN A 192 -20.48 -3.38 7.82
N THR A 193 -19.30 -2.75 7.74
CA THR A 193 -19.17 -1.29 7.69
C THR A 193 -19.98 -0.73 6.54
N VAL A 194 -19.83 -1.26 5.32
CA VAL A 194 -20.55 -0.76 4.14
C VAL A 194 -22.07 -0.92 4.30
N ARG A 195 -22.54 -2.06 4.83
CA ARG A 195 -23.98 -2.26 5.14
C ARG A 195 -24.51 -1.25 6.15
N ALA A 196 -23.75 -0.99 7.20
CA ALA A 196 -24.12 -0.02 8.23
C ALA A 196 -24.11 1.41 7.68
N MET A 197 -23.11 1.77 6.85
CA MET A 197 -23.07 3.05 6.15
C MET A 197 -24.32 3.26 5.30
N GLN A 198 -24.76 2.24 4.54
CA GLN A 198 -25.99 2.34 3.76
C GLN A 198 -27.24 2.54 4.61
N THR A 199 -27.34 1.83 5.73
CA THR A 199 -28.47 1.97 6.66
C THR A 199 -28.54 3.40 7.19
N VAL A 200 -27.41 3.98 7.60
CA VAL A 200 -27.35 5.35 8.09
C VAL A 200 -27.54 6.37 6.98
N LEU A 201 -27.11 6.07 5.75
CA LEU A 201 -27.30 6.93 4.59
C LEU A 201 -28.78 7.18 4.29
N ILE A 202 -29.68 6.24 4.60
CA ILE A 202 -31.13 6.44 4.48
C ILE A 202 -31.58 7.63 5.33
N GLN A 203 -31.12 7.71 6.58
CA GLN A 203 -31.44 8.83 7.48
C GLN A 203 -30.75 10.13 7.04
N PHE A 204 -29.49 10.04 6.60
CA PHE A 204 -28.78 11.19 6.05
C PHE A 204 -29.49 11.77 4.82
N ASN A 205 -30.02 10.91 3.95
CA ASN A 205 -30.76 11.31 2.75
C ASN A 205 -32.10 11.95 3.07
N ALA A 206 -32.75 11.63 4.19
CA ALA A 206 -33.96 12.35 4.63
C ALA A 206 -33.63 13.82 4.92
N TYR A 207 -32.53 14.07 5.63
CA TYR A 207 -32.00 15.43 5.85
C TYR A 207 -31.61 16.11 4.53
N LEU A 208 -30.85 15.41 3.67
CA LEU A 208 -30.35 15.97 2.42
C LEU A 208 -31.50 16.32 1.46
N ASN A 209 -32.54 15.49 1.41
CA ASN A 209 -33.72 15.74 0.60
C ASN A 209 -34.52 16.93 1.15
N GLN A 210 -34.73 17.01 2.45
CA GLN A 210 -35.45 18.12 3.07
C GLN A 210 -34.77 19.48 2.83
N MET A 211 -33.43 19.53 2.91
CA MET A 211 -32.68 20.79 2.85
C MET A 211 -32.25 21.17 1.43
N TYR A 212 -31.99 20.19 0.56
CA TYR A 212 -31.36 20.41 -0.74
C TYR A 212 -32.08 19.72 -1.91
N ASP A 213 -33.15 18.96 -1.67
CA ASP A 213 -33.83 18.15 -2.67
C ASP A 213 -32.88 17.22 -3.43
N ARG A 214 -31.98 16.57 -2.69
CA ARG A 214 -30.97 15.65 -3.23
C ARG A 214 -30.87 14.38 -2.40
N SER A 215 -30.28 13.36 -3.00
CA SER A 215 -29.96 12.09 -2.33
C SER A 215 -28.63 11.56 -2.82
N PHE A 216 -27.92 10.91 -1.91
CA PHE A 216 -26.66 10.24 -2.15
C PHE A 216 -26.82 8.74 -2.15
N GLY A 217 -25.97 8.07 -2.91
CA GLY A 217 -25.70 6.64 -2.78
C GLY A 217 -24.24 6.42 -2.38
N ILE A 218 -23.89 5.18 -2.08
CA ILE A 218 -22.49 4.79 -1.82
C ILE A 218 -22.10 3.71 -2.82
N ARG A 219 -20.90 3.87 -3.39
CA ARG A 219 -20.16 2.78 -4.02
C ARG A 219 -18.94 2.45 -3.17
N ALA A 220 -18.60 1.17 -3.13
CA ALA A 220 -17.54 0.64 -2.32
C ALA A 220 -16.73 -0.43 -3.07
N GLY A 221 -15.42 -0.41 -2.84
CA GLY A 221 -14.49 -1.43 -3.32
C GLY A 221 -13.65 -1.95 -2.16
N ILE A 222 -13.60 -3.27 -1.98
CA ILE A 222 -12.76 -3.90 -0.96
C ILE A 222 -11.66 -4.72 -1.64
N SER A 223 -10.43 -4.55 -1.16
CA SER A 223 -9.32 -5.46 -1.47
C SER A 223 -8.72 -6.02 -0.18
N PHE A 224 -8.05 -7.16 -0.28
CA PHE A 224 -7.42 -7.82 0.87
C PHE A 224 -6.04 -8.39 0.52
N GLY A 225 -5.10 -8.29 1.46
CA GLY A 225 -3.80 -8.95 1.42
C GLY A 225 -2.67 -8.11 2.01
N LYS A 226 -1.42 -8.55 1.77
CA LYS A 226 -0.21 -7.95 2.34
C LYS A 226 0.05 -6.53 1.84
N VAL A 227 0.15 -5.59 2.79
CA VAL A 227 0.57 -4.20 2.58
C VAL A 227 1.51 -3.76 3.69
N ILE A 228 2.26 -2.67 3.46
CA ILE A 228 3.04 -2.02 4.51
C ILE A 228 2.17 -0.97 5.19
N VAL A 229 1.83 -1.16 6.45
CA VAL A 229 1.03 -0.22 7.25
C VAL A 229 1.89 0.48 8.29
N GLY A 230 1.75 1.79 8.44
CA GLY A 230 2.52 2.54 9.41
C GLY A 230 2.13 4.00 9.48
N ASN A 231 2.74 4.72 10.41
CA ASN A 231 2.67 6.16 10.47
C ASN A 231 3.67 6.74 9.48
N PHE A 232 3.16 7.32 8.39
CA PHE A 232 4.00 7.97 7.39
C PHE A 232 4.01 9.48 7.64
N ASP A 233 5.22 10.01 7.85
CA ASP A 233 5.46 11.39 8.23
C ASP A 233 5.89 12.21 7.00
N THR A 234 5.19 13.30 6.72
CA THR A 234 5.56 14.27 5.67
C THR A 234 6.34 15.46 6.22
N GLY A 235 6.81 15.38 7.47
CA GLY A 235 7.53 16.41 8.21
C GLY A 235 6.65 17.12 9.24
N MET A 236 5.48 17.62 8.82
CA MET A 236 4.53 18.34 9.68
C MET A 236 3.30 17.53 10.08
N MET A 237 3.00 16.45 9.33
CA MET A 237 1.83 15.62 9.56
C MET A 237 2.25 14.15 9.52
N SER A 238 1.78 13.39 10.51
CA SER A 238 1.92 11.94 10.55
C SER A 238 0.53 11.34 10.55
N LYS A 239 0.22 10.52 9.53
CA LYS A 239 -1.03 9.77 9.45
C LYS A 239 -0.76 8.28 9.31
N ILE A 240 -1.64 7.46 9.89
CA ILE A 240 -1.62 6.04 9.61
C ILE A 240 -2.03 5.82 8.15
N SER A 241 -1.19 5.12 7.42
CA SER A 241 -1.50 4.76 6.04
C SER A 241 -0.98 3.38 5.69
N ALA A 242 -1.40 2.92 4.52
CA ALA A 242 -0.93 1.69 3.93
C ALA A 242 -0.27 2.01 2.59
N ILE A 243 0.86 1.35 2.31
CA ILE A 243 1.56 1.40 1.04
C ILE A 243 1.51 0.00 0.45
N GLY A 244 1.02 -0.08 -0.78
CA GLY A 244 0.95 -1.32 -1.53
C GLY A 244 0.01 -1.20 -2.72
N ASP A 245 0.20 -2.11 -3.68
CA ASP A 245 -0.63 -2.16 -4.89
C ASP A 245 -2.12 -2.42 -4.57
N LEU A 246 -2.40 -3.08 -3.45
CA LEU A 246 -3.75 -3.37 -2.96
C LEU A 246 -4.52 -2.10 -2.56
N VAL A 247 -3.85 -1.06 -2.04
CA VAL A 247 -4.51 0.21 -1.71
C VAL A 247 -5.09 0.85 -2.97
N ASN A 248 -4.30 0.88 -4.02
CA ASN A 248 -4.75 1.34 -5.33
C ASN A 248 -5.81 0.42 -5.93
N LEU A 249 -5.70 -0.90 -5.72
CA LEU A 249 -6.67 -1.88 -6.20
C LEU A 249 -8.07 -1.61 -5.64
N ALA A 250 -8.21 -1.35 -4.33
CA ALA A 250 -9.50 -1.02 -3.71
C ALA A 250 -10.22 0.13 -4.42
N SER A 251 -9.51 1.23 -4.72
CA SER A 251 -10.07 2.37 -5.46
C SER A 251 -10.52 2.01 -6.89
N ARG A 252 -9.80 1.09 -7.56
CA ARG A 252 -10.16 0.65 -8.92
C ARG A 252 -11.36 -0.29 -8.90
N ILE A 253 -11.48 -1.09 -7.85
CA ILE A 253 -12.64 -1.96 -7.62
C ILE A 253 -13.88 -1.10 -7.33
N GLU A 254 -13.76 -0.07 -6.49
CA GLU A 254 -14.84 0.90 -6.27
C GLU A 254 -15.31 1.46 -7.60
N GLY A 255 -14.40 2.03 -8.41
CA GLY A 255 -14.77 2.64 -9.67
C GLY A 255 -15.40 1.67 -10.68
N ALA A 256 -15.06 0.37 -10.61
CA ALA A 256 -15.65 -0.66 -11.47
C ALA A 256 -17.15 -0.89 -11.21
N ASN A 257 -17.66 -0.53 -10.02
CA ASN A 257 -19.09 -0.61 -9.71
C ASN A 257 -19.95 0.15 -10.73
N LYS A 258 -19.46 1.30 -11.24
CA LYS A 258 -20.16 2.10 -12.27
C LYS A 258 -20.44 1.28 -13.53
N ASN A 259 -19.52 0.42 -13.94
CA ASN A 259 -19.62 -0.36 -15.16
C ASN A 259 -20.56 -1.57 -15.01
N PHE A 260 -20.69 -2.10 -13.79
CA PHE A 260 -21.48 -3.30 -13.52
C PHE A 260 -22.83 -3.00 -12.87
N GLY A 261 -23.12 -1.74 -12.54
CA GLY A 261 -24.35 -1.35 -11.85
C GLY A 261 -24.45 -1.92 -10.44
N THR A 262 -23.32 -2.18 -9.80
CA THR A 262 -23.23 -2.70 -8.43
C THR A 262 -22.95 -1.58 -7.43
N GLN A 263 -23.03 -1.89 -6.14
CA GLN A 263 -22.68 -0.94 -5.08
C GLN A 263 -21.46 -1.38 -4.28
N LEU A 264 -21.25 -2.69 -4.09
CA LEU A 264 -20.06 -3.23 -3.46
C LEU A 264 -19.45 -4.35 -4.29
N LEU A 265 -18.19 -4.14 -4.67
CA LEU A 265 -17.35 -5.17 -5.28
C LEU A 265 -16.17 -5.47 -4.36
N ILE A 266 -15.79 -6.74 -4.31
CA ILE A 266 -14.62 -7.20 -3.55
C ILE A 266 -13.64 -7.94 -4.47
N SER A 267 -12.34 -7.87 -4.15
CA SER A 267 -11.30 -8.63 -4.87
C SER A 267 -11.46 -10.14 -4.67
N GLN A 268 -10.87 -10.93 -5.57
CA GLN A 268 -10.70 -12.38 -5.39
C GLN A 268 -10.18 -12.75 -4.00
N SER A 269 -9.10 -12.10 -3.55
CA SER A 269 -8.50 -12.37 -2.23
C SER A 269 -9.46 -12.08 -1.08
N ALA A 270 -10.24 -11.00 -1.16
CA ALA A 270 -11.25 -10.68 -0.17
C ALA A 270 -12.39 -11.72 -0.17
N TYR A 271 -12.83 -12.16 -1.35
CA TYR A 271 -13.82 -13.23 -1.47
C TYR A 271 -13.35 -14.54 -0.83
N GLU A 272 -12.07 -14.89 -0.98
CA GLU A 272 -11.52 -16.11 -0.41
C GLU A 272 -11.56 -16.13 1.13
N GLU A 273 -11.43 -14.98 1.78
CA GLU A 273 -11.54 -14.84 3.24
C GLU A 273 -12.98 -15.01 3.76
N ILE A 274 -13.99 -14.67 2.95
CA ILE A 274 -15.39 -14.68 3.38
C ILE A 274 -16.24 -15.79 2.74
N LYS A 275 -15.64 -16.63 1.88
CA LYS A 275 -16.35 -17.71 1.20
C LYS A 275 -16.96 -18.65 2.25
N GLY A 276 -18.28 -18.81 2.21
CA GLY A 276 -19.03 -19.61 3.19
C GLY A 276 -19.61 -18.82 4.37
N VAL A 277 -19.20 -17.57 4.59
CA VAL A 277 -19.77 -16.67 5.61
C VAL A 277 -20.69 -15.63 4.97
N VAL A 278 -20.28 -15.05 3.84
CA VAL A 278 -21.07 -14.06 3.10
C VAL A 278 -21.41 -14.61 1.72
N LYS A 279 -22.70 -14.57 1.35
CA LYS A 279 -23.14 -14.93 0.00
C LYS A 279 -22.78 -13.82 -0.98
N THR A 280 -22.01 -14.16 -2.01
CA THR A 280 -21.81 -13.32 -3.18
C THR A 280 -22.86 -13.62 -4.25
N HIS A 281 -23.11 -12.65 -5.13
CA HIS A 281 -24.20 -12.75 -6.10
C HIS A 281 -23.68 -13.06 -7.52
N LYS A 282 -22.80 -12.21 -8.04
CA LYS A 282 -22.18 -12.39 -9.37
C LYS A 282 -20.67 -12.20 -9.28
N MET A 283 -19.96 -12.90 -10.16
CA MET A 283 -18.54 -12.68 -10.39
C MET A 283 -18.38 -11.97 -11.74
N TYR A 284 -17.50 -10.97 -11.79
CA TYR A 284 -17.13 -10.23 -12.97
C TYR A 284 -15.65 -10.36 -13.25
N ARG A 285 -15.30 -10.46 -14.54
CA ARG A 285 -13.91 -10.35 -15.02
C ARG A 285 -13.71 -8.94 -15.55
N ALA A 286 -12.75 -8.21 -15.00
CA ALA A 286 -12.52 -6.81 -15.32
C ALA A 286 -11.05 -6.51 -15.58
N ARG A 287 -10.78 -5.65 -16.58
CA ARG A 287 -9.49 -4.96 -16.72
C ARG A 287 -9.60 -3.61 -16.03
N LEU A 288 -8.80 -3.42 -15.00
CA LEU A 288 -8.86 -2.22 -14.17
C LEU A 288 -7.91 -1.14 -14.68
N LYS A 289 -8.34 0.11 -14.66
CA LYS A 289 -7.54 1.25 -15.16
C LYS A 289 -6.19 1.33 -14.46
N GLY A 290 -5.11 1.29 -15.24
CA GLY A 290 -3.74 1.36 -14.73
C GLY A 290 -3.23 0.08 -14.05
N LYS A 291 -3.94 -1.05 -14.23
CA LYS A 291 -3.51 -2.37 -13.78
C LYS A 291 -3.22 -3.27 -14.99
N SER A 292 -2.22 -4.13 -14.87
CA SER A 292 -1.91 -5.16 -15.85
C SER A 292 -2.73 -6.43 -15.60
N GLY A 293 -3.21 -7.07 -16.66
CA GLY A 293 -3.94 -8.32 -16.58
C GLY A 293 -5.43 -8.16 -16.25
N GLU A 294 -6.05 -9.28 -15.89
CA GLU A 294 -7.48 -9.36 -15.60
C GLU A 294 -7.72 -9.75 -14.16
N TYR A 295 -8.73 -9.12 -13.57
CA TYR A 295 -9.10 -9.27 -12.17
C TYR A 295 -10.49 -9.86 -12.07
N PHE A 296 -10.66 -10.76 -11.10
CA PHE A 296 -11.97 -11.29 -10.72
C PHE A 296 -12.53 -10.49 -9.56
N LEU A 297 -13.72 -9.96 -9.74
CA LEU A 297 -14.45 -9.12 -8.78
C LEU A 297 -15.75 -9.81 -8.40
N TYR A 298 -16.14 -9.72 -7.13
CA TYR A 298 -17.35 -10.35 -6.63
C TYR A 298 -18.31 -9.31 -6.09
N ASP A 299 -19.56 -9.38 -6.55
CA ASP A 299 -20.67 -8.56 -6.07
C ASP A 299 -21.18 -9.10 -4.74
N VAL A 300 -21.18 -8.23 -3.73
CA VAL A 300 -21.75 -8.48 -2.42
C VAL A 300 -22.99 -7.60 -2.29
N LYS A 301 -24.15 -8.23 -2.14
CA LYS A 301 -25.37 -7.48 -1.83
C LYS A 301 -25.29 -6.91 -0.42
N ILE A 302 -25.58 -5.62 -0.37
CA ILE A 302 -25.63 -4.78 0.81
C ILE A 302 -27.04 -4.21 0.96
#